data_AF-A0A2N2MCE0-F1
#
_entry.id   AF-A0A2N2MCE0-F1
#
_cell.length_a   1.000
_cell.length_b   1.000
_cell.length_c   1.000
_cell.angle_alpha   90.00
_cell.angle_beta   90.00
_cell.angle_gamma   90.00
#
_symmetry.space_group_name_H-M   'P 1'
#
loop_
_entity.id
_entity.type
_entity.pdbx_description
1 polymer ?
#
loop_
_entity_poly.entity_id
_entity_poly.type
_entity_poly.pdbx_seq_one_letter_code
_entity_poly.pdbx_strand_id
1 'polypeptide(L)'
;MNVGNVIVFGDYQWKVLDIKEKKTLIISDQIIEQRDYHDKKETITWEHSEIRHYLNNGFLERFSSSDKERILTTNNINADNPWYGSFGGSDTVDRVFLLSLDEVVRLYFGDSSRLLDNPKPNQRYWFDRKDDNNVNRAALFNDSHWWWWTRTPGKNNKVAVYIHGDGNIGIQGNGISKTSFNTLHHITKSNEGGVRPAIWIKT
;
A
#
# COMPACT_ATOMS: atom_id res chain seq x y z
N MET A 1 -11.19 18.69 10.64
CA MET A 1 -10.57 17.42 10.22
C MET A 1 -9.07 17.59 10.39
N ASN A 2 -8.40 16.68 11.10
CA ASN A 2 -6.95 16.72 11.30
C ASN A 2 -6.30 15.45 10.73
N VAL A 3 -5.01 15.53 10.37
CA VAL A 3 -4.21 14.35 10.03
C VAL A 3 -4.25 13.35 11.19
N GLY A 4 -4.44 12.08 10.86
CA GLY A 4 -4.61 10.99 11.81
C GLY A 4 -6.05 10.73 12.28
N ASN A 5 -7.01 11.63 12.01
CA ASN A 5 -8.42 11.35 12.31
C ASN A 5 -8.98 10.26 11.38
N VAL A 6 -9.92 9.47 11.90
CA VAL A 6 -10.72 8.54 11.10
C VAL A 6 -12.03 9.21 10.69
N ILE A 7 -12.39 9.09 9.41
CA ILE A 7 -13.62 9.60 8.82
C ILE A 7 -14.35 8.49 8.07
N VAL A 8 -15.64 8.70 7.80
CA VAL A 8 -16.44 7.81 6.95
C VAL A 8 -16.52 8.41 5.54
N PHE A 9 -16.27 7.60 4.52
CA PHE A 9 -16.45 7.95 3.12
C PHE A 9 -16.84 6.71 2.31
N GLY A 10 -17.98 6.79 1.60
CA GLY A 10 -18.69 5.59 1.14
C GLY A 10 -19.04 4.68 2.33
N ASP A 11 -18.88 3.37 2.14
CA ASP A 11 -19.16 2.35 3.17
C ASP A 11 -17.94 2.01 4.05
N TYR A 12 -16.87 2.81 3.98
CA TYR A 12 -15.60 2.51 4.62
C TYR A 12 -15.15 3.59 5.61
N GLN A 13 -14.34 3.17 6.59
CA GLN A 13 -13.60 4.06 7.48
C GLN A 13 -12.21 4.33 6.92
N TRP A 14 -11.80 5.60 6.96
CA TRP A 14 -10.56 6.07 6.38
C TRP A 14 -9.78 6.93 7.35
N LYS A 15 -8.47 6.70 7.44
CA LYS A 15 -7.53 7.55 8.16
C LYS A 15 -7.05 8.69 7.26
N VAL A 16 -7.11 9.91 7.77
CA VAL A 16 -6.61 11.11 7.09
C VAL A 16 -5.08 11.14 7.13
N LEU A 17 -4.44 11.19 5.95
CA LEU A 17 -2.99 11.23 5.80
C LEU A 17 -2.44 12.63 5.49
N ASP A 18 -3.17 13.42 4.71
CA ASP A 18 -2.73 14.76 4.29
C ASP A 18 -3.92 15.67 4.02
N ILE A 19 -3.81 16.95 4.37
CA ILE A 19 -4.85 17.96 4.15
C ILE A 19 -4.23 19.11 3.37
N LYS A 20 -4.75 19.34 2.16
CA LYS A 20 -4.45 20.48 1.31
C LYS A 20 -5.69 21.35 1.19
N GLU A 21 -5.51 22.59 0.74
CA GLU A 21 -6.58 23.62 0.72
C GLU A 21 -7.92 23.13 0.12
N LYS A 22 -7.90 22.25 -0.90
CA LYS A 22 -9.10 21.78 -1.62
C LYS A 22 -9.23 20.25 -1.71
N LYS A 23 -8.35 19.52 -1.03
CA LYS A 23 -8.37 18.06 -1.08
C LYS A 23 -7.71 17.43 0.13
N THR A 24 -8.18 16.25 0.48
CA THR A 24 -7.64 15.43 1.57
C THR A 24 -7.22 14.08 1.03
N LEU A 25 -6.02 13.62 1.38
CA LEU A 25 -5.60 12.25 1.16
C LEU A 25 -6.07 11.40 2.34
N ILE A 26 -6.75 10.31 2.02
CA ILE A 26 -7.19 9.34 3.00
C ILE A 26 -6.77 7.93 2.57
N ILE A 27 -6.48 7.07 3.53
CA ILE A 27 -6.21 5.63 3.34
C ILE A 27 -7.24 4.84 4.16
N SER A 28 -7.63 3.65 3.73
CA SER A 28 -8.50 2.81 4.55
C SER A 28 -7.88 2.60 5.95
N ASP A 29 -8.67 2.82 7.00
CA ASP A 29 -8.16 2.77 8.38
C ASP A 29 -7.59 1.38 8.69
N GLN A 30 -8.31 0.34 8.27
CA GLN A 30 -7.89 -1.05 8.33
C GLN A 30 -7.75 -1.65 6.92
N ILE A 31 -7.25 -2.89 6.83
CA ILE A 31 -7.23 -3.65 5.58
C ILE A 31 -8.68 -3.98 5.22
N ILE A 32 -9.06 -3.69 3.98
CA ILE A 32 -10.46 -3.86 3.53
C ILE A 32 -10.76 -5.26 3.00
N GLU A 33 -9.75 -5.91 2.41
CA GLU A 33 -9.83 -7.28 1.90
C GLU A 33 -8.43 -7.84 1.65
N GLN A 34 -8.36 -9.16 1.45
CA GLN A 34 -7.13 -9.84 1.03
C GLN A 34 -7.16 -10.08 -0.48
N ARG A 35 -6.02 -9.86 -1.14
CA ARG A 35 -5.87 -10.09 -2.58
C ARG A 35 -4.41 -10.31 -2.97
N ASP A 36 -4.20 -11.15 -3.96
CA ASP A 36 -2.93 -11.16 -4.70
C ASP A 36 -2.71 -9.81 -5.40
N TYR A 37 -1.44 -9.43 -5.53
CA TYR A 37 -1.04 -8.24 -6.29
C TYR A 37 -1.24 -8.46 -7.79
N HIS A 38 -0.99 -9.68 -8.25
CA HIS A 38 -1.17 -10.14 -9.62
C HIS A 38 -1.56 -11.63 -9.64
N ASP A 39 -2.37 -12.05 -10.60
CA ASP A 39 -2.89 -13.42 -10.66
C ASP A 39 -1.87 -14.46 -11.16
N LYS A 40 -0.80 -13.99 -11.81
CA LYS A 40 0.25 -14.83 -12.42
C LYS A 40 1.63 -14.58 -11.82
N LYS A 41 2.43 -15.64 -11.82
CA LYS A 41 3.83 -15.61 -11.37
C LYS A 41 4.75 -15.12 -12.49
N GLU A 42 4.64 -13.86 -12.84
CA GLU A 42 5.43 -13.22 -13.90
C GLU A 42 6.08 -11.90 -13.44
N THR A 43 6.84 -11.28 -14.33
CA THR A 43 7.42 -9.95 -14.09
C THR A 43 6.33 -8.92 -14.35
N ILE A 44 5.97 -8.13 -13.34
CA ILE A 44 4.94 -7.08 -13.46
C ILE A 44 5.39 -5.76 -12.81
N THR A 45 4.82 -4.67 -13.28
CA THR A 45 4.92 -3.33 -12.66
C THR A 45 3.57 -2.94 -12.04
N TRP A 46 3.51 -1.85 -11.28
CA TRP A 46 2.22 -1.33 -10.79
C TRP A 46 1.25 -1.04 -11.94
N GLU A 47 1.74 -0.43 -13.02
CA GLU A 47 0.98 -0.04 -14.22
C GLU A 47 0.12 -1.18 -14.78
N HIS A 48 0.68 -2.38 -14.86
CA HIS A 48 0.04 -3.56 -15.45
C HIS A 48 -0.48 -4.57 -14.41
N SER A 49 -0.44 -4.22 -13.13
CA SER A 49 -0.88 -5.12 -12.07
C SER A 49 -2.41 -5.29 -12.04
N GLU A 50 -2.86 -6.50 -11.73
CA GLU A 50 -4.29 -6.81 -11.60
C GLU A 50 -4.90 -6.12 -10.38
N ILE A 51 -4.12 -5.91 -9.31
CA ILE A 51 -4.60 -5.14 -8.16
C ILE A 51 -4.87 -3.68 -8.51
N ARG A 52 -4.04 -3.03 -9.34
CA ARG A 52 -4.30 -1.67 -9.84
C ARG A 52 -5.56 -1.63 -10.70
N HIS A 53 -5.70 -2.59 -11.62
CA HIS A 53 -6.89 -2.71 -12.46
C HIS A 53 -8.15 -2.87 -11.60
N TYR A 54 -8.12 -3.78 -10.64
CA TYR A 54 -9.21 -3.99 -9.70
C TYR A 54 -9.57 -2.73 -8.91
N LEU A 55 -8.57 -2.02 -8.36
CA LEU A 55 -8.78 -0.81 -7.57
C LEU A 55 -9.48 0.31 -8.35
N ASN A 56 -9.11 0.50 -9.63
CA ASN A 56 -9.67 1.54 -10.49
C ASN A 56 -10.91 1.11 -11.27
N ASN A 57 -11.36 -0.15 -11.11
CA ASN A 57 -12.59 -0.67 -11.70
C ASN A 57 -13.46 -1.27 -10.60
N GLY A 58 -13.36 -2.57 -10.34
CA GLY A 58 -14.25 -3.30 -9.43
C GLY A 58 -14.40 -2.70 -8.03
N PHE A 59 -13.32 -2.18 -7.43
CA PHE A 59 -13.40 -1.50 -6.13
C PHE A 59 -14.02 -0.10 -6.23
N LEU A 60 -13.56 0.72 -7.18
CA LEU A 60 -14.09 2.07 -7.41
C LEU A 60 -15.60 2.05 -7.73
N GLU A 61 -16.08 0.99 -8.38
CA GLU A 61 -17.50 0.82 -8.69
C GLU A 61 -18.39 0.61 -7.47
N ARG A 62 -17.82 0.28 -6.30
CA ARG A 62 -18.58 0.14 -5.03
C ARG A 62 -19.05 1.49 -4.47
N PHE A 63 -18.45 2.60 -4.88
CA PHE A 63 -18.84 3.93 -4.40
C PHE A 63 -20.09 4.45 -5.11
N SER A 64 -20.87 5.27 -4.42
CA SER A 64 -22.00 6.00 -5.03
C SER A 64 -21.50 6.95 -6.13
N SER A 65 -22.38 7.32 -7.08
CA SER A 65 -22.03 8.30 -8.12
C SER A 65 -21.52 9.62 -7.52
N SER A 66 -22.15 10.09 -6.44
CA SER A 66 -21.74 11.31 -5.73
C SER A 66 -20.37 11.18 -5.06
N ASP A 67 -20.04 10.01 -4.49
CA ASP A 67 -18.73 9.78 -3.89
C ASP A 67 -17.65 9.69 -4.97
N LYS A 68 -17.94 9.00 -6.08
CA LYS A 68 -17.06 8.94 -7.25
C LYS A 68 -16.68 10.37 -7.69
N GLU A 69 -17.61 11.30 -7.83
CA GLU A 69 -17.32 12.68 -8.23
C GLU A 69 -16.37 13.44 -7.28
N ARG A 70 -16.30 13.01 -6.02
CA ARG A 70 -15.39 13.56 -5.01
C ARG A 70 -14.01 12.92 -5.05
N ILE A 71 -13.87 11.69 -5.55
CA ILE A 71 -12.58 11.00 -5.71
C ILE A 71 -11.81 11.59 -6.89
N LEU A 72 -10.65 12.18 -6.59
CA LEU A 72 -9.78 12.85 -7.52
C LEU A 72 -8.84 11.88 -8.24
N THR A 73 -8.65 12.14 -9.52
CA THR A 73 -7.55 11.56 -10.30
C THR A 73 -6.20 12.06 -9.79
N THR A 74 -5.23 11.16 -9.66
CA THR A 74 -3.93 11.40 -9.05
C THR A 74 -2.83 10.87 -9.96
N ASN A 75 -1.79 11.70 -10.20
CA ASN A 75 -0.57 11.24 -10.86
C ASN A 75 0.33 10.56 -9.83
N ASN A 76 0.50 9.25 -9.97
CA ASN A 76 1.33 8.43 -9.10
C ASN A 76 2.70 8.23 -9.75
N ILE A 77 3.73 8.70 -9.05
CA ILE A 77 5.11 8.45 -9.43
C ILE A 77 5.49 7.02 -9.02
N ASN A 78 5.93 6.22 -9.98
CA ASN A 78 6.29 4.82 -9.79
C ASN A 78 7.80 4.63 -9.86
N ALA A 79 8.49 5.19 -8.85
CA ALA A 79 9.94 5.09 -8.75
C ALA A 79 10.42 3.63 -8.56
N ASP A 80 11.64 3.39 -9.03
CA ASP A 80 12.35 2.13 -8.82
C ASP A 80 12.57 1.87 -7.31
N ASN A 81 12.75 0.61 -6.94
CA ASN A 81 13.12 0.27 -5.57
C ASN A 81 14.54 0.79 -5.27
N PRO A 82 14.75 1.68 -4.29
CA PRO A 82 16.05 2.33 -4.07
C PRO A 82 17.13 1.37 -3.55
N TRP A 83 16.78 0.23 -2.97
CA TRP A 83 17.76 -0.76 -2.47
C TRP A 83 18.14 -1.80 -3.52
N TYR A 84 17.28 -1.99 -4.52
CA TYR A 84 17.40 -3.09 -5.47
C TYR A 84 17.47 -2.66 -6.94
N GLY A 85 17.11 -1.42 -7.25
CA GLY A 85 17.06 -0.89 -8.61
C GLY A 85 16.03 -1.60 -9.49
N SER A 86 15.05 -2.30 -8.91
CA SER A 86 14.00 -2.96 -9.70
C SER A 86 13.07 -1.91 -10.30
N PHE A 87 12.79 -2.04 -11.59
CA PHE A 87 12.03 -1.07 -12.36
C PHE A 87 10.60 -0.89 -11.82
N GLY A 88 10.23 0.34 -11.45
CA GLY A 88 8.91 0.69 -10.89
C GLY A 88 7.77 0.64 -11.91
N GLY A 89 8.09 0.80 -13.20
CA GLY A 89 7.11 0.99 -14.26
C GLY A 89 6.91 2.46 -14.61
N SER A 90 6.05 2.73 -15.60
CA SER A 90 5.67 4.10 -15.94
C SER A 90 4.83 4.72 -14.84
N ASP A 91 4.88 6.03 -14.70
CA ASP A 91 3.94 6.78 -13.86
C ASP A 91 2.50 6.53 -14.31
N THR A 92 1.57 6.49 -13.36
CA THR A 92 0.16 6.16 -13.62
C THR A 92 -0.77 7.27 -13.18
N VAL A 93 -1.93 7.32 -13.82
CA VAL A 93 -3.01 8.23 -13.47
C VAL A 93 -4.16 7.41 -12.88
N ASP A 94 -4.32 7.47 -11.56
CA ASP A 94 -5.22 6.60 -10.79
C ASP A 94 -6.21 7.41 -9.95
N ARG A 95 -7.40 6.85 -9.71
CA ARG A 95 -8.37 7.39 -8.72
C ARG A 95 -8.26 6.69 -7.38
N VAL A 96 -7.95 5.39 -7.41
CA VAL A 96 -7.66 4.58 -6.23
C VAL A 96 -6.31 3.91 -6.42
N PHE A 97 -5.45 3.99 -5.40
CA PHE A 97 -4.08 3.49 -5.47
C PHE A 97 -3.61 2.90 -4.15
N LEU A 98 -2.51 2.15 -4.18
CA LEU A 98 -1.77 1.79 -2.97
C LEU A 98 -0.63 2.77 -2.79
N LEU A 99 -0.26 3.12 -1.55
CA LEU A 99 0.90 3.98 -1.30
C LEU A 99 2.20 3.36 -1.82
N SER A 100 3.17 4.19 -2.23
CA SER A 100 4.53 3.74 -2.56
C SER A 100 5.38 3.57 -1.29
N LEU A 101 6.52 2.91 -1.43
CA LEU A 101 7.54 2.85 -0.39
C LEU A 101 7.94 4.26 0.08
N ASP A 102 8.22 5.18 -0.85
CA ASP A 102 8.59 6.57 -0.50
C ASP A 102 7.48 7.30 0.26
N GLU A 103 6.22 7.16 -0.13
CA GLU A 103 5.11 7.78 0.58
C GLU A 103 4.95 7.22 2.00
N VAL A 104 5.11 5.90 2.15
CA VAL A 104 5.03 5.23 3.46
C VAL A 104 6.20 5.58 4.38
N VAL A 105 7.39 5.79 3.80
CA VAL A 105 8.62 6.04 4.55
C VAL A 105 8.84 7.52 4.85
N ARG A 106 8.48 8.41 3.91
CA ARG A 106 8.88 9.82 3.98
C ARG A 106 7.74 10.75 4.37
N LEU A 107 6.47 10.37 4.11
CA LEU A 107 5.36 11.31 4.17
C LEU A 107 4.31 10.95 5.24
N TYR A 108 3.75 9.75 5.19
CA TYR A 108 2.42 9.52 5.80
C TYR A 108 2.42 8.71 7.10
N PHE A 109 3.55 8.13 7.51
CA PHE A 109 3.64 7.33 8.74
C PHE A 109 4.82 7.73 9.62
N GLY A 110 5.22 9.00 9.56
CA GLY A 110 6.45 9.51 10.13
C GLY A 110 7.61 9.45 9.13
N ASP A 111 8.69 10.16 9.44
CA ASP A 111 9.86 10.26 8.57
C ASP A 111 10.92 9.22 8.94
N SER A 112 11.10 8.24 8.07
CA SER A 112 12.15 7.22 8.11
C SER A 112 13.11 7.33 6.91
N SER A 113 13.13 8.48 6.21
CA SER A 113 13.97 8.74 5.03
C SER A 113 15.43 8.34 5.24
N ARG A 114 16.00 8.68 6.40
CA ARG A 114 17.38 8.34 6.77
C ARG A 114 17.68 6.84 6.62
N LEU A 115 16.74 5.97 6.99
CA LEU A 115 16.90 4.51 6.91
C LEU A 115 16.82 4.01 5.46
N LEU A 116 16.04 4.66 4.61
CA LEU A 116 15.91 4.34 3.20
C LEU A 116 17.14 4.77 2.41
N ASP A 117 17.62 5.98 2.68
CA ASP A 117 18.75 6.58 1.98
C ASP A 117 20.10 5.99 2.43
N ASN A 118 20.18 5.47 3.66
CA ASN A 118 21.41 4.94 4.25
C ASN A 118 21.18 3.55 4.88
N PRO A 119 20.96 2.50 4.07
CA PRO A 119 20.79 1.15 4.59
C PRO A 119 22.04 0.65 5.31
N LYS A 120 21.86 -0.17 6.35
CA LYS A 120 22.99 -0.81 7.05
C LYS A 120 23.71 -1.80 6.12
N PRO A 121 25.02 -2.05 6.31
CA PRO A 121 25.72 -3.11 5.58
C PRO A 121 24.98 -4.44 5.71
N ASN A 122 24.81 -5.15 4.59
CA ASN A 122 24.11 -6.43 4.49
C ASN A 122 22.61 -6.42 4.84
N GLN A 123 22.00 -5.25 5.00
CA GLN A 123 20.56 -5.12 5.14
C GLN A 123 19.89 -5.33 3.79
N ARG A 124 19.14 -6.43 3.66
CA ARG A 124 18.50 -6.82 2.40
C ARG A 124 17.01 -7.02 2.56
N TYR A 125 16.59 -7.89 3.49
CA TYR A 125 15.18 -8.29 3.54
C TYR A 125 14.27 -7.25 4.21
N TRP A 126 14.64 -6.83 5.43
CA TRP A 126 13.83 -5.99 6.30
C TRP A 126 14.38 -4.57 6.35
N PHE A 127 13.47 -3.61 6.30
CA PHE A 127 13.79 -2.19 6.28
C PHE A 127 14.44 -1.69 7.58
N ASP A 128 13.76 -1.79 8.72
CA ASP A 128 14.39 -1.74 10.05
C ASP A 128 13.36 -2.16 11.09
N ARG A 129 13.62 -3.26 11.81
CA ARG A 129 12.72 -3.74 12.87
C ARG A 129 12.63 -2.79 14.07
N LYS A 130 13.62 -1.89 14.22
CA LYS A 130 13.69 -0.90 15.30
C LYS A 130 13.28 0.50 14.86
N ASP A 131 12.67 0.64 13.68
CA ASP A 131 12.09 1.91 13.27
C ASP A 131 10.89 2.25 14.15
N ASP A 132 10.95 3.38 14.85
CA ASP A 132 9.88 3.87 15.74
C ASP A 132 8.57 4.10 14.98
N ASN A 133 8.65 4.32 13.65
CA ASN A 133 7.49 4.53 12.79
C ASN A 133 6.78 3.22 12.37
N ASN A 134 7.30 2.04 12.73
CA ASN A 134 6.65 0.77 12.39
C ASN A 134 5.22 0.70 12.93
N VAL A 135 4.98 1.09 14.19
CA VAL A 135 3.63 1.07 14.79
C VAL A 135 2.61 1.88 14.00
N ASN A 136 3.03 2.96 13.33
CA ASN A 136 2.14 3.83 12.55
C ASN A 136 1.66 3.14 11.26
N ARG A 137 2.47 2.22 10.71
CA ARG A 137 2.20 1.51 9.45
C ARG A 137 1.39 0.22 9.65
N ALA A 138 1.32 -0.28 10.88
CA ALA A 138 0.56 -1.48 11.21
C ALA A 138 -0.93 -1.31 10.87
N ALA A 139 -1.57 -2.40 10.48
CA ALA A 139 -3.00 -2.45 10.18
C ALA A 139 -3.58 -3.81 10.55
N LEU A 140 -4.89 -3.81 10.84
CA LEU A 140 -5.66 -5.00 11.15
C LEU A 140 -6.47 -5.45 9.92
N PHE A 141 -6.73 -6.75 9.87
CA PHE A 141 -7.74 -7.38 9.03
C PHE A 141 -8.52 -8.34 9.91
N ASN A 142 -9.86 -8.18 10.00
CA ASN A 142 -10.72 -8.94 10.91
C ASN A 142 -10.12 -9.03 12.34
N ASP A 143 -9.82 -7.88 12.92
CA ASP A 143 -9.28 -7.70 14.28
C ASP A 143 -7.91 -8.35 14.56
N SER A 144 -7.20 -8.82 13.53
CA SER A 144 -5.83 -9.34 13.65
C SER A 144 -4.86 -8.53 12.81
N HIS A 145 -3.65 -8.32 13.33
CA HIS A 145 -2.55 -7.77 12.54
C HIS A 145 -2.35 -8.59 11.27
N TRP A 146 -2.33 -7.92 10.12
CA TRP A 146 -2.07 -8.53 8.83
C TRP A 146 -1.20 -7.63 7.98
N TRP A 147 -0.49 -8.26 7.04
CA TRP A 147 0.44 -7.56 6.18
C TRP A 147 -0.29 -6.99 4.96
N TRP A 148 0.18 -5.88 4.40
CA TRP A 148 -0.49 -5.20 3.29
C TRP A 148 0.48 -4.67 2.22
N TRP A 149 -0.02 -4.52 1.00
CA TRP A 149 0.77 -4.19 -0.19
C TRP A 149 1.09 -2.70 -0.31
N THR A 150 2.28 -2.39 -0.82
CA THR A 150 2.59 -1.09 -1.44
C THR A 150 2.63 -1.26 -2.97
N ARG A 151 2.64 -0.17 -3.74
CA ARG A 151 2.81 -0.23 -5.20
C ARG A 151 4.26 -0.37 -5.68
N THR A 152 5.25 -0.29 -4.78
CA THR A 152 6.67 -0.35 -5.14
C THR A 152 7.13 -1.80 -5.34
N PRO A 153 7.86 -2.13 -6.42
CA PRO A 153 8.43 -3.48 -6.60
C PRO A 153 9.46 -3.81 -5.51
N GLY A 154 9.62 -5.10 -5.19
CA GLY A 154 10.60 -5.58 -4.22
C GLY A 154 11.99 -5.74 -4.84
N LYS A 155 12.70 -6.85 -4.56
CA LYS A 155 14.03 -7.12 -5.15
C LYS A 155 14.04 -7.35 -6.65
N ASN A 156 12.88 -7.61 -7.24
CA ASN A 156 12.62 -7.74 -8.66
C ASN A 156 11.11 -7.64 -8.89
N ASN A 157 10.69 -7.57 -10.15
CA ASN A 157 9.29 -7.41 -10.55
C ASN A 157 8.40 -8.67 -10.37
N LYS A 158 8.88 -9.72 -9.70
CA LYS A 158 8.06 -10.88 -9.28
C LYS A 158 7.63 -10.79 -7.82
N VAL A 159 8.06 -9.75 -7.12
CA VAL A 159 7.73 -9.46 -5.73
C VAL A 159 7.40 -7.97 -5.58
N ALA A 160 6.52 -7.63 -4.66
CA ALA A 160 6.19 -6.24 -4.33
C ALA A 160 6.50 -5.95 -2.85
N VAL A 161 6.93 -4.73 -2.55
CA VAL A 161 7.16 -4.29 -1.18
C VAL A 161 5.85 -4.36 -0.40
N TYR A 162 5.94 -4.85 0.83
CA TYR A 162 4.82 -5.00 1.72
C TYR A 162 5.16 -4.48 3.11
N ILE A 163 4.11 -4.15 3.85
CA ILE A 163 4.16 -3.78 5.26
C ILE A 163 3.71 -4.98 6.06
N HIS A 164 4.55 -5.48 6.95
CA HIS A 164 4.25 -6.63 7.79
C HIS A 164 3.22 -6.25 8.88
N GLY A 165 2.65 -7.24 9.58
CA GLY A 165 1.60 -6.99 10.57
C GLY A 165 2.05 -6.13 11.77
N ASP A 166 3.35 -6.14 12.08
CA ASP A 166 3.98 -5.25 13.06
C ASP A 166 4.36 -3.87 12.50
N GLY A 167 4.05 -3.63 11.22
CA GLY A 167 4.32 -2.39 10.51
C GLY A 167 5.74 -2.26 9.93
N ASN A 168 6.61 -3.25 10.15
CA ASN A 168 7.93 -3.24 9.53
C ASN A 168 7.83 -3.48 8.01
N ILE A 169 8.71 -2.84 7.24
CA ILE A 169 8.67 -2.91 5.78
C ILE A 169 9.51 -4.10 5.31
N GLY A 170 8.87 -5.03 4.60
CA GLY A 170 9.52 -6.09 3.84
C GLY A 170 9.98 -5.54 2.49
N ILE A 171 11.06 -4.77 2.49
CA ILE A 171 11.57 -4.04 1.30
C ILE A 171 12.13 -4.95 0.21
N GLN A 172 12.52 -6.18 0.55
CA GLN A 172 12.77 -7.23 -0.46
C GLN A 172 11.50 -7.65 -1.21
N GLY A 173 10.33 -7.46 -0.60
CA GLY A 173 9.04 -7.79 -1.14
C GLY A 173 8.59 -9.22 -0.90
N ASN A 174 7.29 -9.43 -1.10
CA ASN A 174 6.61 -10.72 -1.07
C ASN A 174 6.12 -11.10 -2.47
N GLY A 175 5.90 -12.38 -2.73
CA GLY A 175 5.45 -12.89 -4.04
C GLY A 175 4.12 -12.26 -4.46
N ILE A 176 4.08 -11.71 -5.68
CA ILE A 176 2.91 -10.95 -6.18
C ILE A 176 1.66 -11.81 -6.42
N SER A 177 1.83 -13.12 -6.58
CA SER A 177 0.76 -14.08 -6.88
C SER A 177 0.70 -15.18 -5.85
N LYS A 178 -0.39 -15.95 -5.86
CA LYS A 178 -0.62 -17.08 -4.97
C LYS A 178 0.63 -17.96 -4.84
N THR A 179 1.03 -18.15 -3.60
CA THR A 179 2.19 -18.94 -3.19
C THR A 179 1.77 -19.96 -2.14
N SER A 180 2.47 -21.07 -2.04
CA SER A 180 2.18 -22.14 -1.08
C SER A 180 2.89 -21.89 0.26
N PHE A 181 2.74 -20.69 0.85
CA PHE A 181 3.29 -20.41 2.17
C PHE A 181 2.38 -20.93 3.29
N ASN A 182 3.00 -21.35 4.40
CA ASN A 182 2.30 -21.89 5.57
C ASN A 182 1.65 -20.83 6.47
N THR A 183 1.94 -19.54 6.26
CA THR A 183 1.36 -18.45 7.06
C THR A 183 -0.02 -18.10 6.52
N LEU A 184 -1.06 -18.63 7.17
CA LEU A 184 -2.45 -18.38 6.82
C LEU A 184 -3.09 -17.42 7.82
N HIS A 185 -3.94 -16.54 7.33
CA HIS A 185 -4.77 -15.73 8.19
C HIS A 185 -5.72 -16.63 8.99
N HIS A 186 -5.80 -16.41 10.30
CA HIS A 186 -6.42 -17.35 11.22
C HIS A 186 -7.92 -17.58 10.96
N ILE A 187 -8.63 -16.60 10.40
CA ILE A 187 -10.05 -16.69 10.04
C ILE A 187 -10.23 -17.18 8.60
N THR A 188 -9.74 -16.40 7.63
CA THR A 188 -10.01 -16.62 6.20
C THR A 188 -9.22 -17.78 5.61
N LYS A 189 -8.20 -18.26 6.31
CA LYS A 189 -7.24 -19.27 5.84
C LYS A 189 -6.53 -18.88 4.52
N SER A 190 -6.61 -17.60 4.13
CA SER A 190 -5.88 -17.05 2.99
C SER A 190 -4.51 -16.54 3.44
N ASN A 191 -3.53 -16.66 2.55
CA ASN A 191 -2.20 -16.05 2.71
C ASN A 191 -2.01 -14.83 1.81
N GLU A 192 -3.06 -14.35 1.14
CA GLU A 192 -3.01 -13.17 0.28
C GLU A 192 -2.75 -11.90 1.11
N GLY A 193 -2.13 -10.91 0.46
CA GLY A 193 -1.80 -9.64 1.08
C GLY A 193 -3.02 -8.76 1.29
N GLY A 194 -2.97 -7.92 2.32
CA GLY A 194 -4.00 -6.94 2.59
C GLY A 194 -4.00 -5.80 1.56
N VAL A 195 -5.19 -5.38 1.18
CA VAL A 195 -5.42 -4.19 0.36
C VAL A 195 -5.75 -3.01 1.28
N ARG A 196 -4.94 -1.95 1.23
CA ARG A 196 -5.20 -0.66 1.90
C ARG A 196 -5.22 0.47 0.86
N PRO A 197 -6.36 0.71 0.20
CA PRO A 197 -6.45 1.74 -0.81
C PRO A 197 -6.29 3.13 -0.19
N ALA A 198 -5.69 4.03 -0.97
CA ALA A 198 -5.65 5.46 -0.72
C ALA A 198 -6.37 6.19 -1.86
N ILE A 199 -7.03 7.29 -1.50
CA ILE A 199 -7.75 8.17 -2.41
C ILE A 199 -7.56 9.64 -2.00
N TRP A 200 -7.46 10.52 -2.99
CA TRP A 200 -7.64 11.95 -2.76
C TRP A 200 -9.12 12.29 -2.92
N ILE A 201 -9.72 12.95 -1.93
CA ILE A 201 -11.09 13.43 -2.00
C ILE A 201 -11.14 14.96 -2.01
N LYS A 202 -12.10 15.54 -2.74
CA LYS A 202 -12.44 16.96 -2.65
C LYS A 202 -12.99 17.26 -1.25
N THR A 203 -12.44 18.29 -0.60
CA THR A 203 -12.95 18.88 0.64
C THR A 203 -13.94 20.00 0.37
#